data_AF-A0A7X8ZP72-F1
#
_entry.id   AF-A0A7X8ZP72-F1
#
_cell.length_a   1.000
_cell.length_b   1.000
_cell.length_c   1.000
_cell.angle_alpha   90.00
_cell.angle_beta   90.00
_cell.angle_gamma   90.00
#
_symmetry.space_group_name_H-M   'P 1'
#
loop_
_entity.id
_entity.type
_entity.pdbx_description
1 polymer ?
#
loop_
_entity_poly.entity_id
_entity_poly.type
_entity_poly.pdbx_seq_one_letter_code
_entity_poly.pdbx_strand_id
1 'polypeptide(L)'
;MFIIVKGRKLNLQNAVVRKAKVITSEFLDKVNKESSRIGRPDMYITTLLVMHTISADLLEDIDADTFELLFDKFKKLENIKTDKENLNK
;
A
#
# COMPACT_ATOMS: atom_id res chain seq x y z
N MET A 1 10.82 -4.18 2.82
CA MET A 1 10.71 -2.78 3.31
C MET A 1 10.08 -2.81 4.69
N PHE A 2 10.41 -1.90 5.61
CA PHE A 2 9.63 -1.79 6.85
C PHE A 2 9.01 -0.40 6.99
N ILE A 3 7.86 -0.34 7.63
CA ILE A 3 7.18 0.90 8.01
C ILE A 3 6.90 0.87 9.51
N ILE A 4 6.79 2.04 10.13
CA ILE A 4 6.38 2.16 11.53
C ILE A 4 4.97 2.71 11.54
N VAL A 5 4.03 1.97 12.14
CA VAL A 5 2.64 2.40 12.34
C VAL A 5 2.31 2.23 13.81
N LYS A 6 1.82 3.30 14.46
CA LYS A 6 1.49 3.31 15.89
C LYS A 6 2.61 2.73 16.79
N GLY A 7 3.86 3.08 16.49
CA GLY A 7 5.05 2.59 17.22
C GLY A 7 5.46 1.15 16.92
N ARG A 8 4.73 0.41 16.07
CA ARG A 8 5.05 -0.97 15.68
C ARG A 8 5.76 -1.02 14.34
N LYS A 9 6.85 -1.79 14.28
CA LYS A 9 7.60 -2.04 13.05
C LYS A 9 6.91 -3.15 12.24
N LEU A 10 6.45 -2.82 11.05
CA LEU A 10 5.82 -3.75 10.12
C LEU A 10 6.78 -4.05 8.96
N ASN A 11 7.09 -5.33 8.76
CA ASN A 11 7.85 -5.78 7.60
C ASN A 11 6.89 -6.06 6.45
N LEU A 12 6.99 -5.27 5.40
CA LEU A 12 6.21 -5.43 4.18
C LEU A 12 6.93 -6.36 3.20
N GLN A 13 6.17 -7.28 2.61
CA GLN A 13 6.64 -8.18 1.57
C GLN A 13 7.02 -7.39 0.32
N ASN A 14 8.26 -7.57 -0.15
CA ASN A 14 8.78 -6.77 -1.26
C ASN A 14 7.96 -6.93 -2.55
N ALA A 15 7.41 -8.12 -2.81
CA ALA A 15 6.56 -8.37 -3.97
C ALA A 15 5.24 -7.57 -3.91
N VAL A 16 4.60 -7.51 -2.74
CA VAL A 16 3.37 -6.73 -2.51
C VAL A 16 3.67 -5.24 -2.62
N VAL A 17 4.76 -4.77 -1.98
CA VAL A 17 5.20 -3.38 -2.06
C VAL A 17 5.45 -2.95 -3.52
N ARG A 18 6.11 -3.80 -4.31
CA ARG A 18 6.39 -3.51 -5.72
C ARG A 18 5.09 -3.36 -6.52
N LYS A 19 4.14 -4.29 -6.36
CA LYS A 19 2.84 -4.22 -7.04
C LYS A 19 2.04 -2.98 -6.62
N ALA A 20 2.00 -2.69 -5.32
CA ALA A 20 1.34 -1.51 -4.79
C ALA A 20 1.94 -0.22 -5.40
N LYS A 21 3.27 -0.10 -5.46
CA LYS A 21 3.94 1.05 -6.09
C LYS A 21 3.56 1.24 -7.55
N VAL A 22 3.47 0.16 -8.33
CA VAL A 22 3.07 0.23 -9.75
C VAL A 22 1.66 0.78 -9.86
N ILE A 23 0.70 0.21 -9.12
CA ILE A 23 -0.70 0.65 -9.16
C ILE A 23 -0.84 2.12 -8.72
N THR A 24 -0.16 2.51 -7.63
CA THR A 24 -0.18 3.91 -7.17
C THR A 24 0.44 4.85 -8.21
N SER A 25 1.54 4.46 -8.85
CA SER A 25 2.17 5.26 -9.90
C SER A 25 1.25 5.44 -11.11
N GLU A 26 0.60 4.37 -11.57
CA GLU A 26 -0.33 4.42 -12.70
C GLU A 26 -1.53 5.35 -12.41
N PHE A 27 -2.05 5.32 -11.19
CA PHE A 27 -3.09 6.25 -10.75
C PHE A 27 -2.59 7.70 -10.77
N LEU A 28 -1.42 7.98 -10.18
CA LEU A 28 -0.86 9.33 -10.15
C LEU A 28 -0.55 9.86 -11.55
N ASP A 29 -0.07 9.00 -12.46
CA ASP A 29 0.16 9.35 -13.86
C ASP A 29 -1.15 9.71 -14.56
N LYS A 30 -2.24 8.98 -14.27
CA LYS A 30 -3.57 9.31 -14.80
C LYS A 30 -4.05 10.67 -14.29
N VAL A 31 -3.87 10.95 -13.00
CA VAL A 31 -4.23 12.25 -12.40
C VAL A 31 -3.40 13.37 -13.03
N ASN A 32 -2.09 13.18 -13.22
CA ASN A 32 -1.21 14.18 -13.81
C ASN A 32 -1.55 14.48 -15.29
N LYS A 33 -1.88 13.44 -16.06
CA LYS A 33 -2.34 13.60 -17.44
C LYS A 33 -3.65 14.36 -17.49
N GLU A 34 -4.60 14.01 -16.63
CA GLU A 34 -5.90 14.65 -16.57
C GLU A 34 -5.81 16.11 -16.12
N SER A 35 -5.03 16.39 -15.07
CA SER A 35 -4.79 17.74 -14.55
C SER A 35 -4.17 18.64 -15.63
N SER A 36 -3.23 18.09 -16.42
CA SER A 36 -2.63 18.80 -17.55
C SER A 36 -3.65 19.04 -18.67
N ARG A 37 -4.46 18.03 -19.01
CA ARG A 37 -5.48 18.09 -20.06
C ARG A 37 -6.53 19.16 -19.81
N ILE A 38 -6.93 19.36 -18.56
CA ILE A 38 -7.96 20.35 -18.18
C ILE A 38 -7.38 21.70 -17.76
N GLY A 39 -6.05 21.89 -17.82
CA GLY A 39 -5.39 23.14 -17.44
C GLY A 39 -5.42 23.43 -15.93
N ARG A 40 -5.46 22.38 -15.09
CA ARG A 40 -5.52 22.46 -13.62
C ARG A 40 -4.37 21.71 -12.97
N PRO A 41 -3.11 22.15 -13.13
CA PRO A 41 -1.96 21.46 -12.54
C PRO A 41 -2.02 21.38 -10.99
N ASP A 42 -2.75 22.29 -10.36
CA ASP A 42 -3.07 22.29 -8.94
C ASP A 42 -3.85 21.04 -8.50
N MET A 43 -4.62 20.41 -9.40
CA MET A 43 -5.33 19.17 -9.12
C MET A 43 -4.40 18.01 -8.77
N TYR A 44 -3.21 17.94 -9.39
CA TYR A 44 -2.25 16.87 -9.10
C TYR A 44 -1.72 16.99 -7.67
N ILE A 45 -1.26 18.18 -7.28
CA ILE A 45 -0.77 18.45 -5.92
C ILE A 45 -1.90 18.27 -4.91
N THR A 46 -3.10 18.79 -5.20
CA THR A 46 -4.27 18.63 -4.34
C THR A 46 -4.59 17.16 -4.10
N THR A 47 -4.49 16.33 -5.14
CA THR A 47 -4.70 14.88 -5.04
C THR A 47 -3.68 14.24 -4.10
N LEU A 48 -2.40 14.60 -4.20
CA LEU A 48 -1.37 14.08 -3.29
C LEU A 48 -1.66 14.44 -1.83
N LEU A 49 -2.08 15.68 -1.57
CA LEU A 49 -2.42 16.14 -0.22
C LEU A 49 -3.65 15.41 0.33
N VAL A 50 -4.72 15.29 -0.47
CA VAL A 50 -5.94 14.58 -0.09
C VAL A 50 -5.66 13.10 0.16
N MET A 51 -4.87 12.45 -0.69
CA MET A 51 -4.46 11.06 -0.47
C MET A 51 -3.69 10.90 0.84
N HIS A 52 -2.78 11.83 1.15
CA HIS A 52 -2.04 11.81 2.41
C HIS A 52 -2.99 11.88 3.61
N THR A 53 -3.88 12.87 3.65
CA THR A 53 -4.84 13.05 4.75
C THR A 53 -5.75 11.84 4.90
N ILE A 54 -6.42 11.40 3.83
CA ILE A 54 -7.31 10.23 3.85
C ILE A 54 -6.55 8.98 4.30
N SER A 55 -5.32 8.77 3.80
CA SER A 55 -4.53 7.61 4.20
C SER A 55 -4.12 7.65 5.67
N ALA A 56 -3.84 8.83 6.22
CA ALA A 56 -3.51 9.00 7.62
C ALA A 56 -4.73 8.66 8.50
N ASP A 57 -5.89 9.23 8.18
CA ASP A 57 -7.15 8.98 8.89
C ASP A 57 -7.50 7.49 8.87
N LEU A 58 -7.45 6.86 7.70
CA LEU A 58 -7.73 5.43 7.56
C LEU A 58 -6.76 4.54 8.34
N LEU A 59 -5.49 4.94 8.48
CA LEU A 59 -4.51 4.20 9.27
C LEU A 59 -4.68 4.44 10.78
N GLU A 60 -5.21 5.60 11.17
CA GLU A 60 -5.55 5.92 12.55
C GLU A 60 -6.76 5.11 13.05
N ASP A 61 -7.75 4.87 12.18
CA ASP A 61 -8.95 4.10 12.51
C ASP A 61 -8.70 2.59 12.66
N ILE A 62 -7.61 2.06 12.11
CA ILE A 62 -7.28 0.63 12.25
C ILE A 62 -6.66 0.38 13.63
N ASP A 63 -7.37 -0.35 14.49
CA ASP A 63 -6.84 -0.77 15.79
C ASP A 63 -5.66 -1.75 15.66
N ALA A 64 -4.90 -1.90 16.74
CA ALA A 64 -3.67 -2.70 16.73
C ALA A 64 -3.93 -4.19 16.43
N ASP A 65 -5.09 -4.71 16.84
CA ASP A 65 -5.45 -6.12 16.70
C ASP A 65 -5.84 -6.44 15.25
N THR A 66 -6.59 -5.54 14.61
CA THR A 66 -6.91 -5.57 13.18
C THR A 66 -5.63 -5.42 12.35
N PHE A 67 -4.70 -4.57 12.78
CA PHE A 67 -3.37 -4.48 12.19
C PHE A 67 -2.62 -5.80 12.27
N GLU A 68 -2.55 -6.45 13.43
CA GLU A 68 -1.89 -7.76 13.55
C GLU A 68 -2.58 -8.82 12.68
N LEU A 69 -3.92 -8.88 12.69
CA LEU A 69 -4.69 -9.91 12.00
C LEU A 69 -4.61 -9.81 10.47
N LEU A 70 -4.61 -8.59 9.93
CA LEU A 70 -4.40 -8.34 8.50
C LEU A 70 -3.00 -8.81 8.08
N PHE A 71 -1.98 -8.57 8.91
CA PHE A 71 -0.58 -8.84 8.56
C PHE A 71 -0.09 -10.25 8.90
N ASP A 72 -0.62 -10.92 9.92
CA ASP A 72 -0.35 -12.34 10.17
C ASP A 72 -1.02 -13.25 9.13
N LYS A 73 -2.17 -12.85 8.57
CA LYS A 73 -2.71 -13.49 7.36
C LYS A 73 -1.73 -13.40 6.19
N PHE A 74 -1.05 -12.27 6.01
CA PHE A 74 -0.04 -12.13 4.94
C PHE A 74 1.17 -13.04 5.16
N LYS A 75 1.64 -13.21 6.41
CA LYS A 75 2.71 -14.19 6.73
C LYS A 75 2.30 -15.64 6.48
N LYS A 76 1.08 -16.04 6.91
CA LYS A 76 0.58 -17.41 6.71
C LYS A 76 0.44 -17.76 5.22
N LEU A 77 0.01 -16.81 4.39
CA LEU A 77 -0.10 -17.01 2.95
C LEU A 77 1.25 -17.17 2.24
N GLU A 78 2.35 -16.65 2.79
CA GLU A 78 3.70 -16.88 2.27
C GLU A 78 4.17 -18.32 2.52
N ASN A 79 3.99 -18.82 3.75
CA ASN A 79 4.38 -20.19 4.10
C ASN A 79 3.64 -21.24 3.26
N ILE A 80 2.35 -21.03 3.01
CA ILE A 80 1.54 -21.94 2.17
C ILE A 80 2.04 -21.97 0.71
N LYS A 81 2.58 -20.87 0.18
CA LYS A 81 3.17 -20.85 -1.17
C LYS A 81 4.50 -21.58 -1.22
N THR A 82 5.34 -21.43 -0.19
CA THR A 82 6.64 -22.10 -0.13
C THR A 82 6.48 -23.62 0.01
N ASP A 83 5.50 -24.07 0.80
CA ASP A 83 5.23 -25.50 0.98
C ASP A 83 4.73 -26.17 -0.31
N LYS A 84 3.89 -25.48 -1.10
CA LYS A 84 3.42 -25.99 -2.40
C LYS A 84 4.50 -26.07 -3.47
N GLU A 85 5.51 -25.20 -3.42
CA GLU A 85 6.64 -25.24 -4.36
C GLU A 85 7.66 -26.34 -3.99
N ASN A 86 7.73 -26.74 -2.72
CA ASN A 86 8.61 -27.81 -2.25
C ASN A 86 7.99 -29.22 -2.33
N LEU A 87 6.67 -29.34 -2.52
CA LEU A 87 5.96 -30.61 -2.73
C LEU A 87 5.91 -31.05 -4.21
N ASN A 88 6.31 -30.19 -5.15
CA ASN A 88 6.32 -30.45 -6.60
C ASN A 88 7.73 -30.55 -7.20
N LYS A 89 8.76 -30.75 -6.37
CA LYS A 89 10.14 -31.10 -6.77
C LYS A 89 10.46 -32.49 -6.24
#